data_AF-A0A521KD40-F1
#
_entry.id   AF-A0A521KD40-F1
#
_cell.length_a   1.000
_cell.length_b   1.000
_cell.length_c   1.000
_cell.angle_alpha   90.00
_cell.angle_beta   90.00
_cell.angle_gamma   90.00
#
_symmetry.space_group_name_H-M   'P 1'
#
loop_
_entity.id
_entity.type
_entity.pdbx_description
1 polymer ?
#
loop_
_entity_poly.entity_id
_entity_poly.type
_entity_poly.pdbx_seq_one_letter_code
_entity_poly.pdbx_strand_id
1 'polypeptide(L)'
;MRNVDFAGSGKNFDVYVAQRGHVKEFLDSLAKESRDSMQAVIAEHMDNGPLRNEEKSRELDDGIYEFKNRQGARVFWFYPKGQRRSTVLTHGCLKPKKSRLGIEVQRAKDLRDEVMEAGL
;
A
#
# COMPACT_ATOMS: atom_id res chain seq x y z
N MET A 1 21.09 -3.32 1.56
CA MET A 1 20.41 -3.70 0.30
C MET A 1 18.99 -3.16 0.46
N ARG A 2 18.42 -2.43 -0.51
CA ARG A 2 17.05 -1.91 -0.34
C ARG A 2 16.06 -3.08 -0.42
N ASN A 3 15.18 -3.22 0.57
CA ASN A 3 14.16 -4.28 0.63
C ASN A 3 12.85 -3.91 -0.10
N VAL A 4 12.95 -3.05 -1.10
CA VAL A 4 11.82 -2.61 -1.92
C VAL A 4 12.19 -2.60 -3.40
N ASP A 5 11.17 -2.73 -4.24
CA ASP A 5 11.26 -2.48 -5.68
C ASP A 5 10.49 -1.21 -6.04
N PHE A 6 10.99 -0.47 -7.03
CA PHE A 6 10.25 0.67 -7.59
C PHE A 6 9.06 0.16 -8.42
N ALA A 7 7.88 0.74 -8.20
CA ALA A 7 6.65 0.35 -8.89
C ALA A 7 6.09 1.45 -9.81
N GLY A 8 6.32 2.73 -9.50
CA GLY A 8 5.86 3.82 -10.34
C GLY A 8 6.11 5.20 -9.74
N SER A 9 5.90 6.23 -10.56
CA SER A 9 6.01 7.63 -10.16
C SER A 9 4.88 8.44 -10.80
N GLY A 10 4.39 9.43 -10.06
CA GLY A 10 3.47 10.44 -10.57
C GLY A 10 3.89 11.83 -10.14
N LYS A 11 3.03 12.82 -10.40
CA LYS A 11 3.36 14.24 -10.16
C LYS A 11 3.77 14.52 -8.72
N ASN A 12 3.21 13.83 -7.74
CA ASN A 12 3.38 14.12 -6.32
C ASN A 12 4.12 13.02 -5.55
N PHE A 13 3.97 11.74 -5.89
CA PHE A 13 4.57 10.62 -5.15
C PHE A 13 5.17 9.55 -6.06
N ASP A 14 6.27 8.97 -5.58
CA ASP A 14 6.83 7.71 -6.03
C ASP A 14 6.25 6.57 -5.18
N VAL A 15 5.96 5.44 -5.82
CA VAL A 15 5.46 4.23 -5.18
C VAL A 15 6.47 3.11 -5.33
N TYR A 16 6.78 2.49 -4.19
CA TYR A 16 7.61 1.31 -4.06
C TYR A 16 6.80 0.14 -3.50
N VAL A 17 7.30 -1.07 -3.65
CA VAL A 17 6.70 -2.29 -3.11
C VAL A 17 7.69 -3.03 -2.22
N ALA A 18 7.28 -3.42 -1.01
CA ALA A 18 8.11 -4.23 -0.12
C ALA A 18 8.25 -5.65 -0.69
N GLN A 19 9.50 -6.11 -0.88
CA GLN A 19 9.78 -7.38 -1.57
C GLN A 19 9.12 -8.59 -0.88
N ARG A 20 9.13 -8.64 0.46
CA ARG A 20 8.52 -9.73 1.24
C ARG A 20 7.02 -9.60 1.48
N GLY A 21 6.44 -8.49 1.04
CA GLY A 21 5.01 -8.24 1.22
C GLY A 21 4.14 -8.85 0.12
N HIS A 22 4.72 -9.21 -1.03
CA HIS A 22 4.03 -9.89 -2.14
C HIS A 22 2.76 -9.17 -2.64
N VAL A 23 2.75 -7.83 -2.59
CA VAL A 23 1.61 -7.03 -3.07
C VAL A 23 1.40 -7.21 -4.58
N LYS A 24 2.48 -7.43 -5.35
CA LYS A 24 2.40 -7.62 -6.79
C LYS A 24 1.62 -8.88 -7.13
N GLU A 25 1.95 -9.99 -6.48
CA GLU A 25 1.27 -11.28 -6.63
C GLU A 25 -0.20 -11.18 -6.22
N PHE A 26 -0.50 -10.42 -5.16
CA PHE A 26 -1.89 -10.14 -4.79
C PHE A 26 -2.62 -9.39 -5.92
N LEU A 27 -2.06 -8.30 -6.43
CA LEU A 27 -2.68 -7.52 -7.52
C LEU A 27 -2.87 -8.38 -8.78
N ASP A 28 -1.90 -9.22 -9.10
CA ASP A 28 -1.94 -10.15 -10.24
C ASP A 28 -2.95 -11.29 -10.06
N SER A 29 -3.33 -11.61 -8.81
CA SER A 29 -4.39 -12.57 -8.51
C SER A 29 -5.81 -11.98 -8.59
N LEU A 30 -5.96 -10.65 -8.57
CA LEU A 30 -7.26 -10.00 -8.64
C LEU A 30 -7.90 -10.17 -10.02
N ALA A 31 -9.23 -10.30 -10.04
CA ALA A 31 -10.01 -10.16 -11.26
C ALA A 31 -9.72 -8.80 -11.91
N LYS A 32 -9.71 -8.77 -13.26
CA LYS A 32 -9.29 -7.61 -14.06
C LYS A 32 -9.93 -6.29 -13.59
N GLU A 33 -11.25 -6.27 -13.39
CA GLU A 33 -11.95 -5.06 -12.93
C GLU A 33 -11.45 -4.55 -11.56
N SER A 34 -11.20 -5.46 -10.61
CA SER A 34 -10.68 -5.11 -9.29
C SER A 34 -9.24 -4.61 -9.37
N ARG A 35 -8.41 -5.25 -10.21
CA ARG A 35 -7.03 -4.84 -10.46
C ARG A 35 -6.96 -3.45 -11.08
N ASP A 36 -7.69 -3.21 -12.16
CA ASP A 36 -7.73 -1.93 -12.88
C ASP A 36 -8.20 -0.80 -11.93
N SER A 37 -9.24 -1.07 -11.14
CA SER A 37 -9.79 -0.15 -10.14
C SER A 37 -8.77 0.17 -9.04
N MET A 38 -8.04 -0.83 -8.52
CA MET A 38 -7.00 -0.60 -7.51
C MET A 38 -5.80 0.17 -8.08
N GLN A 39 -5.36 -0.15 -9.30
CA GLN A 39 -4.31 0.57 -9.99
C GLN A 39 -4.68 2.03 -10.22
N ALA A 40 -5.94 2.33 -10.56
CA ALA A 40 -6.42 3.70 -10.69
C ALA A 40 -6.35 4.49 -9.37
N VAL A 41 -6.67 3.86 -8.23
CA VAL A 41 -6.51 4.50 -6.91
C VAL A 41 -5.05 4.80 -6.59
N ILE A 42 -4.15 3.85 -6.87
CA ILE A 42 -2.69 4.04 -6.66
C ILE A 42 -2.16 5.15 -7.57
N ALA A 43 -2.57 5.19 -8.84
CA ALA A 43 -2.20 6.24 -9.78
C ALA A 43 -2.70 7.62 -9.34
N GLU A 44 -3.95 7.72 -8.89
CA GLU A 44 -4.49 8.96 -8.34
C GLU A 44 -3.69 9.46 -7.12
N HIS A 45 -3.24 8.55 -6.25
CA HIS A 45 -2.34 8.89 -5.13
C HIS A 45 -0.98 9.37 -5.62
N MET A 46 -0.38 8.71 -6.62
CA MET A 46 0.88 9.14 -7.23
C MET A 46 0.79 10.57 -7.79
N ASP A 47 -0.34 10.92 -8.40
CA ASP A 47 -0.53 12.22 -9.04
C ASP A 47 -1.03 13.32 -8.12
N ASN A 48 -1.87 13.00 -7.13
CA ASN A 48 -2.51 14.00 -6.27
C ASN A 48 -1.94 14.04 -4.84
N GLY A 49 -1.20 13.02 -4.44
CA GLY A 49 -0.76 12.82 -3.06
C GLY A 49 -1.85 12.26 -2.15
N PRO A 50 -1.82 12.56 -0.83
CA PRO A 50 -2.70 11.94 0.14
C PRO A 50 -4.18 12.06 -0.25
N LEU A 51 -4.83 10.93 -0.46
CA LEU A 51 -6.25 10.88 -0.81
C LEU A 51 -7.09 11.20 0.43
N ARG A 52 -7.90 12.25 0.37
CA ARG A 52 -8.83 12.65 1.45
C ARG A 52 -10.13 11.85 1.46
N ASN A 53 -10.38 11.07 0.41
CA ASN A 53 -11.57 10.24 0.32
C ASN A 53 -11.34 8.94 1.08
N GLU A 54 -11.97 8.84 2.26
CA GLU A 54 -11.87 7.66 3.11
C GLU A 54 -12.32 6.38 2.42
N GLU A 55 -13.16 6.42 1.37
CA GLU A 55 -13.55 5.25 0.57
C GLU A 55 -12.46 4.75 -0.38
N LYS A 56 -11.42 5.55 -0.63
CA LYS A 56 -10.26 5.17 -1.43
C LYS A 56 -9.02 4.94 -0.59
N SER A 57 -8.81 5.74 0.45
CA SER A 57 -7.68 5.57 1.36
C SER A 57 -7.99 6.11 2.75
N ARG A 58 -7.51 5.42 3.78
CA ARG A 58 -7.57 5.92 5.16
C ARG A 58 -6.44 5.36 6.00
N GLU A 59 -6.15 6.03 7.10
CA GLU A 59 -5.28 5.51 8.14
C GLU A 59 -6.01 4.41 8.92
N LEU A 60 -5.27 3.37 9.28
CA LEU A 60 -5.74 2.28 10.11
C LEU A 60 -5.19 2.39 11.52
N ASP A 61 -3.86 2.48 11.65
CA ASP A 61 -3.16 2.59 12.93
C ASP A 61 -1.67 2.91 12.71
N ASP A 62 -1.10 3.76 13.57
CA ASP A 62 0.35 4.05 13.64
C ASP A 62 1.00 4.31 12.27
N GLY A 63 0.40 5.18 11.45
CA GLY A 63 0.91 5.52 10.12
C GLY A 63 0.84 4.40 9.08
N ILE A 64 0.12 3.31 9.36
CA ILE A 64 -0.30 2.33 8.36
C ILE A 64 -1.63 2.78 7.76
N TYR A 65 -1.66 2.79 6.43
CA TYR A 65 -2.82 3.16 5.64
C TYR A 65 -3.27 1.97 4.80
N GLU A 66 -4.52 2.02 4.31
CA GLU A 66 -5.02 1.11 3.29
C GLU A 66 -5.52 1.87 2.07
N PHE A 67 -5.20 1.40 0.87
CA PHE A 67 -5.99 1.67 -0.32
C PHE A 67 -7.17 0.71 -0.40
N LYS A 68 -8.30 1.21 -0.86
CA LYS A 68 -9.55 0.48 -1.00
C LYS A 68 -10.09 0.64 -2.42
N ASN A 69 -10.63 -0.45 -2.95
CA ASN A 69 -11.52 -0.40 -4.10
C ASN A 69 -12.93 -0.91 -3.75
N ARG A 70 -13.87 -0.66 -4.66
CA ARG A 70 -15.28 -1.06 -4.53
C ARG A 70 -15.47 -2.58 -4.55
N GLN A 71 -14.59 -3.30 -5.27
CA GLN A 71 -14.60 -4.75 -5.39
C GLN A 71 -14.08 -5.47 -4.12
N GLY A 72 -13.66 -4.71 -3.10
CA GLY A 72 -13.30 -5.25 -1.79
C GLY A 72 -11.82 -5.61 -1.62
N ALA A 73 -10.95 -5.33 -2.59
CA ALA A 73 -9.50 -5.44 -2.40
C ALA A 73 -8.98 -4.33 -1.48
N ARG A 74 -7.96 -4.66 -0.70
CA ARG A 74 -7.24 -3.77 0.22
C ARG A 74 -5.75 -3.91 -0.02
N VAL A 75 -5.03 -2.79 -0.09
CA VAL A 75 -3.56 -2.76 -0.19
C VAL A 75 -3.03 -1.89 0.95
N PHE A 76 -2.18 -2.46 1.80
CA PHE A 76 -1.63 -1.77 2.95
C PHE A 76 -0.35 -1.04 2.56
N TRP A 77 -0.15 0.16 3.10
CA TRP A 77 0.99 0.99 2.75
C TRP A 77 1.37 1.97 3.86
N PHE A 78 2.55 2.56 3.77
CA PHE A 78 3.03 3.58 4.71
C PHE A 78 3.89 4.64 4.01
N TYR A 79 4.10 5.77 4.70
CA TYR A 79 5.08 6.78 4.31
C TYR A 79 6.43 6.51 4.98
N PRO A 80 7.51 6.27 4.23
CA PRO A 80 8.84 6.08 4.79
C PRO A 80 9.36 7.37 5.45
N LYS A 81 9.88 7.24 6.67
CA LYS A 81 10.39 8.38 7.44
C LYS A 81 11.61 8.98 6.75
N GLY A 82 11.63 10.31 6.60
CA GLY A 82 12.75 11.04 5.99
C GLY A 82 12.73 11.11 4.46
N GLN A 83 11.83 10.38 3.81
CA GLN A 83 11.65 10.44 2.36
C GLN A 83 10.35 11.14 2.00
N ARG A 84 10.50 12.40 1.60
CA ARG A 84 9.38 13.17 1.07
C ARG A 84 8.94 12.53 -0.25
N ARG A 85 7.63 12.52 -0.51
CA ARG A 85 7.05 12.08 -1.79
C ARG A 85 7.27 10.60 -2.12
N SER A 86 7.48 9.74 -1.13
CA SER A 86 7.55 8.28 -1.34
C SER A 86 6.46 7.57 -0.56
N THR A 87 5.96 6.47 -1.10
CA THR A 87 5.01 5.55 -0.46
C THR A 87 5.46 4.12 -0.71
N VAL A 88 5.37 3.27 0.31
CA VAL A 88 5.72 1.84 0.19
C VAL A 88 4.46 1.01 0.39
N LEU A 89 4.09 0.23 -0.63
CA LEU A 89 3.05 -0.78 -0.52
C LEU A 89 3.65 -2.05 0.10
N THR A 90 2.99 -2.60 1.11
CA THR A 90 3.46 -3.82 1.78
C THR A 90 2.84 -5.05 1.12
N HIS A 91 1.57 -5.31 1.41
CA HIS A 91 0.82 -6.49 0.96
C HIS A 91 -0.63 -6.10 0.68
N GLY A 92 -1.42 -7.05 0.16
CA GLY A 92 -2.85 -6.85 0.01
C GLY A 92 -3.67 -8.09 0.37
N CYS A 93 -4.96 -7.86 0.58
CA CYS A 93 -5.94 -8.90 0.87
C CYS A 93 -7.33 -8.51 0.37
N LEU A 94 -8.23 -9.48 0.25
CA LEU A 94 -9.66 -9.19 0.16
C LEU A 94 -10.17 -8.72 1.52
N LYS A 95 -11.21 -7.88 1.51
CA LYS A 95 -11.81 -7.22 2.69
C LYS A 95 -11.78 -8.15 3.91
N PRO A 96 -10.87 -7.91 4.87
CA PRO A 96 -10.69 -8.82 5.97
C PRO A 96 -11.88 -8.73 6.92
N LYS A 97 -12.17 -9.84 7.63
CA LYS A 97 -13.03 -9.78 8.81
C LYS A 97 -12.41 -8.86 9.86
N LYS A 98 -13.23 -8.23 10.71
CA LYS A 98 -12.76 -7.30 11.76
C LYS A 98 -11.64 -7.90 12.63
N SER A 99 -11.75 -9.18 12.98
CA SER A 99 -10.73 -9.89 13.77
C SER A 99 -9.39 -10.06 13.05
N ARG A 100 -9.39 -10.10 11.72
CA ARG A 100 -8.18 -10.26 10.90
C ARG A 100 -7.53 -8.94 10.54
N LEU A 101 -8.28 -7.83 10.55
CA LEU A 101 -7.73 -6.50 10.25
C LEU A 101 -6.52 -6.15 11.12
N GLY A 102 -6.59 -6.44 12.43
CA GLY A 102 -5.47 -6.19 13.34
C GLY A 102 -4.21 -6.99 12.99
N ILE A 103 -4.36 -8.21 12.47
CA ILE A 103 -3.25 -9.06 12.03
C ILE A 103 -2.60 -8.48 10.76
N GLU A 104 -3.41 -8.06 9.79
CA GLU A 104 -2.88 -7.45 8.55
C GLU A 104 -2.19 -6.09 8.85
N VAL A 105 -2.74 -5.30 9.79
CA VAL A 105 -2.10 -4.06 10.26
C VAL A 105 -0.77 -4.35 10.94
N GLN A 106 -0.70 -5.35 11.84
CA GLN A 106 0.56 -5.73 12.47
C GLN A 106 1.59 -6.20 11.43
N ARG A 107 1.17 -7.02 10.47
CA ARG A 107 2.04 -7.45 9.37
C ARG A 107 2.56 -6.26 8.55
N ALA A 108 1.75 -5.23 8.33
CA ALA A 108 2.18 -4.03 7.64
C ALA A 108 3.23 -3.25 8.45
N LYS A 109 3.11 -3.21 9.78
CA LYS A 109 4.13 -2.61 10.67
C LYS A 109 5.43 -3.39 10.64
N ASP A 110 5.37 -4.72 10.72
CA ASP A 110 6.57 -5.56 10.68
C ASP A 110 7.33 -5.38 9.35
N LEU A 111 6.61 -5.32 8.22
CA LEU A 111 7.21 -5.06 6.90
C LEU A 111 7.73 -3.62 6.76
N ARG A 112 7.07 -2.63 7.38
CA ARG A 112 7.56 -1.25 7.45
C ARG A 112 8.89 -1.23 8.18
N ASP A 113 8.97 -1.82 9.36
CA ASP A 113 10.15 -1.78 10.21
C ASP A 113 11.34 -2.46 9.49
N GLU A 114 11.10 -3.60 8.83
CA GLU A 114 12.10 -4.27 7.99
C GLU A 114 12.61 -3.39 6.83
N VAL A 115 11.70 -2.69 6.13
CA VAL A 115 12.09 -1.78 5.04
C VAL A 115 12.89 -0.58 5.57
N MET A 116 12.51 -0.05 6.73
CA MET A 116 13.16 1.11 7.33
C MET A 116 14.55 0.77 7.88
N GLU A 117 14.74 -0.41 8.47
CA GLU A 117 16.05 -0.92 8.91
C GLU A 117 17.02 -1.15 7.76
N ALA A 118 16.50 -1.60 6.61
CA ALA A 118 17.31 -1.85 5.40
C ALA A 118 17.78 -0.57 4.69
N GLY A 119 17.25 0.60 5.10
CA GLY A 119 17.59 1.90 4.54
C GLY A 119 16.95 2.12 3.18
N LEU A 120 15.70 2.60 3.19
CA LEU A 120 15.08 3.17 2.00
C LEU A 120 15.74 4.53 1.66
#